data_AF-A0A257LXV8-F1
#
_entry.id   AF-A0A257LXV8-F1
#
_cell.length_a   1.000
_cell.length_b   1.000
_cell.length_c   1.000
_cell.angle_alpha   90.00
_cell.angle_beta   90.00
_cell.angle_gamma   90.00
#
_symmetry.space_group_name_H-M   'P 1'
#
loop_
_entity.id
_entity.type
_entity.pdbx_description
1 polymer ?
#
loop_
_entity_poly.entity_id
_entity_poly.type
_entity_poly.pdbx_seq_one_letter_code
_entity_poly.pdbx_strand_id
1 'polypeptide(L)'
;MKSLLPFLVILLGAIRVSAGDMFRAVEVHAETWEVTFQEKGTRFLLKLDDVDRGVSGYLQTLRMKRSERLTLTEKHSRIEVRPVDENGRKGIEIKTTSQDRFTGQETVTIAFEADHQAATAPPNAAPDSKVQSKDEPQSKPASATR
;
A
#
# COMPACT_ATOMS: atom_id res chain seq x y z
N MET A 1 53.15 -16.06 8.98
CA MET A 1 52.08 -17.00 9.37
C MET A 1 50.76 -16.25 9.33
N LYS A 2 49.76 -16.86 8.68
CA LYS A 2 48.37 -16.37 8.56
C LYS A 2 47.62 -16.65 9.87
N SER A 3 46.87 -15.67 10.36
CA SER A 3 45.63 -15.86 11.14
C SER A 3 44.96 -14.48 11.19
N LEU A 4 44.00 -14.09 10.34
CA LEU A 4 42.67 -14.62 10.01
C LEU A 4 41.70 -14.70 11.21
N LEU A 5 40.86 -13.66 11.27
CA LEU A 5 39.44 -13.64 11.70
C LEU A 5 39.10 -13.75 13.20
N PRO A 6 37.89 -13.33 13.63
CA PRO A 6 37.12 -12.16 13.17
C PRO A 6 36.31 -11.46 14.29
N PHE A 7 35.94 -10.20 14.01
CA PHE A 7 34.57 -9.68 14.10
C PHE A 7 33.60 -10.43 15.04
N LEU A 8 33.38 -9.89 16.24
CA LEU A 8 32.13 -10.10 16.97
C LEU A 8 31.33 -8.80 16.88
N VAL A 9 30.65 -8.63 15.74
CA VAL A 9 29.58 -7.65 15.61
C VAL A 9 28.46 -8.14 16.51
N ILE A 10 28.28 -7.47 17.63
CA ILE A 10 27.09 -7.61 18.46
C ILE A 10 25.94 -7.04 17.63
N LEU A 11 25.26 -7.93 16.94
CA LEU A 11 23.99 -7.71 16.26
C LEU A 11 22.91 -7.55 17.33
N LEU A 12 22.92 -6.41 18.04
CA LEU A 12 21.83 -6.01 18.91
C LEU A 12 20.61 -5.75 18.01
N GLY A 13 19.62 -6.64 18.16
CA GLY A 13 18.39 -6.66 17.40
C GLY A 13 17.73 -5.29 17.32
N ALA A 14 17.85 -4.67 16.16
CA ALA A 14 16.87 -3.72 15.69
C ALA A 14 15.56 -4.51 15.53
N ILE A 15 14.72 -4.48 16.55
CA ILE A 15 13.29 -4.71 16.38
C ILE A 15 12.83 -3.59 15.45
N ARG A 16 12.93 -3.85 14.14
CA ARG A 16 12.36 -2.98 13.13
C ARG A 16 10.86 -3.10 13.31
N VAL A 17 10.26 -2.14 14.01
CA VAL A 17 8.85 -1.87 13.85
C VAL A 17 8.71 -1.42 12.40
N SER A 18 8.49 -2.38 11.51
CA SER A 18 8.33 -2.12 10.10
C SER A 18 7.04 -1.34 9.93
N ALA A 19 7.12 -0.17 9.29
CA ALA A 19 5.95 0.59 8.86
C ALA A 19 4.98 -0.23 7.99
N GLY A 20 5.41 -1.40 7.48
CA GLY A 20 4.61 -2.32 6.66
C GLY A 20 3.38 -2.93 7.33
N ASP A 21 3.23 -2.89 8.66
CA ASP A 21 2.04 -3.46 9.33
C ASP A 21 0.96 -2.42 9.70
N MET A 22 1.22 -1.12 9.52
CA MET A 22 0.31 -0.05 9.94
C MET A 22 -0.77 0.26 8.89
N PHE A 23 -0.41 0.18 7.60
CA PHE A 23 -1.28 0.52 6.48
C PHE A 23 -1.79 -0.75 5.83
N ARG A 24 -3.06 -1.07 6.07
CA ARG A 24 -3.69 -2.28 5.53
C ARG A 24 -4.08 -2.13 4.06
N ALA A 25 -4.49 -0.93 3.68
CA ALA A 25 -4.86 -0.59 2.32
C ALA A 25 -4.37 0.82 1.99
N VAL A 26 -3.81 0.99 0.80
CA VAL A 26 -3.41 2.27 0.22
C VAL A 26 -4.02 2.35 -1.17
N GLU A 27 -4.87 3.35 -1.39
CA GLU A 27 -5.46 3.60 -2.71
C GLU A 27 -5.14 5.02 -3.14
N VAL A 28 -4.48 5.16 -4.30
CA VAL A 28 -4.09 6.46 -4.82
C VAL A 28 -4.88 6.74 -6.09
N HIS A 29 -5.67 7.80 -6.11
CA HIS A 29 -6.43 8.25 -7.28
C HIS A 29 -5.89 9.59 -7.78
N ALA A 30 -6.42 10.04 -8.93
CA ALA A 30 -5.97 11.29 -9.56
C ALA A 30 -6.06 12.51 -8.62
N GLU A 31 -7.15 12.63 -7.86
CA GLU A 31 -7.42 13.81 -7.01
C GLU A 31 -7.42 13.51 -5.52
N THR A 32 -7.55 12.24 -5.14
CA THR A 32 -7.66 11.80 -3.75
C THR A 32 -6.76 10.61 -3.50
N TRP A 33 -6.47 10.37 -2.23
CA TRP A 33 -5.87 9.13 -1.78
C TRP A 33 -6.55 8.67 -0.51
N GLU A 34 -6.54 7.37 -0.31
CA GLU A 34 -7.17 6.71 0.81
C GLU A 34 -6.17 5.78 1.48
N VAL A 35 -6.21 5.75 2.81
CA VAL A 35 -5.41 4.86 3.61
C VAL A 35 -6.26 4.25 4.70
N THR A 36 -6.13 2.94 4.87
CA THR A 36 -6.75 2.20 5.97
C THR A 36 -5.69 1.87 7.01
N PHE A 37 -5.83 2.48 8.19
CA PHE A 37 -5.01 2.24 9.36
C PHE A 37 -5.48 1.00 10.08
N GLN A 38 -4.52 0.16 10.47
CA GLN A 38 -4.74 -0.83 11.50
C GLN A 38 -3.77 -0.57 12.65
N GLU A 39 -4.31 -0.07 13.75
CA GLU A 39 -3.54 0.20 14.95
C GLU A 39 -3.54 -1.05 15.85
N LYS A 40 -2.36 -1.50 16.29
CA LYS A 40 -2.22 -2.53 17.33
C LYS A 40 -1.51 -1.94 18.56
N GLY A 41 -2.28 -1.26 19.41
CA GLY A 41 -1.86 -0.88 20.76
C GLY A 41 -1.20 0.48 20.93
N THR A 42 -1.11 1.32 19.89
CA THR A 42 -0.43 2.62 19.93
C THR A 42 -1.28 3.71 19.29
N ARG A 43 -1.87 4.61 20.09
CA ARG A 43 -2.71 5.70 19.58
C ARG A 43 -1.88 6.88 19.08
N PHE A 44 -2.23 7.38 17.90
CA PHE A 44 -1.62 8.54 17.26
C PHE A 44 -2.59 9.72 17.23
N LEU A 45 -2.08 10.92 17.48
CA LEU A 45 -2.77 12.15 17.10
C LEU A 45 -2.73 12.30 15.57
N LEU A 46 -3.89 12.47 14.96
CA LEU A 46 -4.07 12.65 13.52
C LEU A 46 -4.09 14.15 13.18
N LYS A 47 -3.23 14.55 12.25
CA LYS A 47 -3.28 15.88 11.63
C LYS A 47 -3.31 15.77 10.11
N LEU A 48 -4.16 16.59 9.48
CA LEU A 48 -4.17 16.79 8.03
C LEU A 48 -3.71 18.22 7.77
N ASP A 49 -2.61 18.40 7.05
CA ASP A 49 -1.98 19.71 6.81
C ASP A 49 -1.84 20.53 8.10
N ASP A 50 -1.31 19.89 9.14
CA ASP A 50 -1.10 20.44 10.49
C ASP A 50 -2.37 20.81 11.28
N VAL A 51 -3.57 20.58 10.72
CA VAL A 51 -4.85 20.73 11.42
C VAL A 51 -5.20 19.44 12.16
N ASP A 52 -5.47 19.52 13.45
CA ASP A 52 -5.88 18.38 14.27
C ASP A 52 -7.22 17.83 13.80
N ARG A 53 -7.29 16.50 13.59
CA ARG A 53 -8.50 15.80 13.11
C ARG A 53 -9.00 14.72 14.06
N GLY A 54 -8.24 14.42 15.12
CA GLY A 54 -8.63 13.46 16.15
C GLY A 54 -7.49 12.50 16.48
N VAL A 55 -7.85 11.31 16.95
CA VAL A 55 -6.91 10.25 17.35
C VAL A 55 -7.18 9.02 16.49
N SER A 56 -6.15 8.23 16.19
CA SER A 56 -6.29 6.97 15.46
C SER A 56 -7.23 6.00 16.18
N GLY A 57 -8.00 5.25 15.38
CA GLY A 57 -8.83 4.14 15.84
C GLY A 57 -8.22 2.76 15.52
N TYR A 58 -8.85 1.71 16.05
CA TYR A 58 -8.44 0.30 15.85
C TYR A 58 -8.37 -0.10 14.36
N LEU A 59 -9.41 0.27 13.60
CA LEU A 59 -9.47 0.16 12.16
C LEU A 59 -10.16 1.41 11.64
N GLN A 60 -9.45 2.22 10.88
CA GLN A 60 -9.97 3.49 10.38
C GLN A 60 -9.50 3.75 8.96
N THR A 61 -10.40 4.22 8.13
CA THR A 61 -10.10 4.64 6.77
C THR A 61 -10.15 6.16 6.70
N LEU A 62 -9.08 6.77 6.19
CA LEU A 62 -9.01 8.21 5.94
C LEU A 62 -8.93 8.44 4.45
N ARG A 63 -9.87 9.25 3.95
CA ARG A 63 -9.86 9.75 2.58
C ARG A 63 -9.45 11.22 2.58
N MET A 64 -8.44 11.54 1.78
CA MET A 64 -7.79 12.84 1.75
C MET A 64 -7.62 13.33 0.31
N LYS A 65 -7.51 14.64 0.14
CA LYS A 65 -7.09 15.23 -1.13
C LYS A 65 -5.64 14.89 -1.39
N ARG A 66 -5.27 14.83 -2.66
CA ARG A 66 -3.90 14.51 -3.07
C ARG A 66 -2.85 15.54 -2.63
N SER A 67 -3.27 16.79 -2.40
CA SER A 67 -2.41 17.83 -1.83
C SER A 67 -2.25 17.72 -0.32
N GLU A 68 -3.14 16.99 0.37
CA GLU A 68 -3.14 16.90 1.83
C GLU A 68 -2.09 15.90 2.30
N ARG A 69 -1.41 16.29 3.37
CA ARG A 69 -0.42 15.49 4.08
C ARG A 69 -1.01 14.98 5.38
N LEU A 70 -0.83 13.69 5.65
CA LEU A 70 -1.17 13.11 6.93
C LEU A 70 0.05 13.08 7.85
N THR A 71 -0.13 13.58 9.06
CA THR A 71 0.85 13.46 10.14
C THR A 71 0.23 12.69 11.29
N LEU A 72 0.88 11.60 11.69
CA LEU A 72 0.57 10.83 12.89
C LEU A 72 1.62 11.16 13.94
N THR A 73 1.21 11.61 15.12
CA THR A 73 2.15 11.90 16.21
C THR A 73 1.85 11.03 17.42
N GLU A 74 2.87 10.33 17.88
CA GLU A 74 2.92 9.63 19.17
C GLU A 74 4.06 10.21 19.99
N LYS A 75 4.06 9.98 21.31
CA LYS A 75 4.91 10.65 22.30
C LYS A 75 6.36 10.91 21.86
N HIS A 76 7.01 9.94 21.23
CA HIS A 76 8.40 10.03 20.79
C HIS A 76 8.57 9.72 19.31
N SER A 77 7.48 9.69 18.55
CA SER A 77 7.52 9.34 17.14
C SER A 77 6.56 10.19 16.31
N ARG A 78 6.99 10.52 15.10
CA ARG A 78 6.18 11.21 14.10
C ARG A 78 6.24 10.42 12.81
N ILE A 79 5.08 10.13 12.24
CA ILE A 79 4.94 9.49 10.94
C ILE A 79 4.29 10.49 9.99
N GLU A 80 4.98 10.77 8.90
CA GLU A 80 4.55 11.71 7.88
C GLU A 80 4.27 10.90 6.61
N VAL A 81 3.03 10.97 6.12
CA VAL A 81 2.55 10.18 4.98
C VAL A 81 2.14 11.12 3.86
N ARG A 82 2.64 10.84 2.65
CA ARG A 82 2.34 11.62 1.45
C ARG A 82 2.06 10.71 0.24
N PRO A 83 1.11 11.06 -0.63
CA PRO A 83 0.95 10.35 -1.90
C PRO A 83 2.14 10.64 -2.82
N VAL A 84 2.57 9.62 -3.57
CA VAL A 84 3.64 9.71 -4.57
C VAL A 84 3.18 9.03 -5.85
N ASP A 85 3.45 9.67 -6.98
CA ASP A 85 3.15 9.19 -8.33
C ASP A 85 4.15 9.80 -9.32
N GLU A 86 5.39 9.35 -9.18
CA GLU A 86 6.50 9.84 -9.98
C GLU A 86 7.34 8.63 -10.41
N ASN A 87 7.93 8.71 -11.61
CA ASN A 87 8.85 7.69 -12.11
C ASN A 87 8.26 6.27 -12.13
N GLY A 88 6.95 6.15 -12.42
CA GLY A 88 6.24 4.86 -12.47
C GLY A 88 5.94 4.23 -11.11
N ARG A 89 6.16 4.96 -10.00
CA ARG A 89 5.83 4.50 -8.65
C ARG A 89 4.62 5.24 -8.11
N LYS A 90 3.50 4.54 -8.01
CA LYS A 90 2.23 5.06 -7.47
C LYS A 90 1.95 4.42 -6.12
N GLY A 91 1.72 5.24 -5.09
CA GLY A 91 1.54 4.77 -3.71
C GLY A 91 1.71 5.90 -2.69
N ILE A 92 2.15 5.56 -1.48
CA ILE A 92 2.49 6.53 -0.44
C ILE A 92 3.95 6.38 -0.01
N GLU A 93 4.58 7.51 0.29
CA GLU A 93 5.84 7.52 1.05
C GLU A 93 5.53 7.76 2.52
N ILE A 94 6.19 6.97 3.37
CA ILE A 94 6.03 6.99 4.82
C ILE A 94 7.38 7.34 5.42
N LYS A 95 7.48 8.53 6.01
CA LYS A 95 8.66 8.96 6.76
C LYS A 95 8.38 8.86 8.25
N THR A 96 9.14 8.04 8.95
CA THR A 96 9.04 7.90 10.40
C THR A 96 10.27 8.49 11.05
N THR A 97 10.06 9.49 11.91
CA THR A 97 11.07 10.06 12.79
C THR A 97 10.79 9.59 14.21
N SER A 98 11.73 8.87 14.81
CA SER A 98 11.65 8.40 16.20
C SER A 98 12.78 8.99 17.02
N GLN A 99 12.48 9.43 18.22
CA GLN A 99 13.47 9.94 19.16
C GLN A 99 13.72 8.92 20.28
N ASP A 100 14.98 8.56 20.50
CA ASP A 100 15.35 7.76 21.66
C ASP A 100 15.12 8.58 22.94
N ARG A 101 14.32 8.03 23.87
CA ARG A 101 13.91 8.73 25.09
C ARG A 101 15.03 8.95 26.12
N PHE A 102 16.12 8.19 26.02
CA PHE A 102 17.24 8.23 26.97
C PHE A 102 18.40 9.06 26.44
N THR A 103 18.72 8.92 25.15
CA THR A 103 19.85 9.62 24.53
C THR A 103 19.43 10.89 23.80
N GLY A 104 18.14 11.05 23.50
CA GLY A 104 17.59 12.15 22.69
C GLY A 104 17.90 12.02 21.20
N GLN A 105 18.59 10.97 20.77
CA GLN A 105 19.01 10.78 19.38
C GLN A 105 17.81 10.52 18.47
N GLU A 106 17.77 11.22 17.34
CA GLU A 106 16.74 11.03 16.31
C GLU A 106 17.17 9.96 15.30
N THR A 107 16.22 9.09 14.95
CA THR A 107 16.34 8.13 13.85
C THR A 107 15.25 8.40 12.84
N VAL A 108 15.63 8.58 11.58
CA VAL A 108 14.70 8.78 10.47
C VAL A 108 14.72 7.55 9.58
N THR A 109 13.54 7.02 9.28
CA THR A 109 13.35 5.91 8.33
C THR A 109 12.35 6.33 7.26
N ILE A 110 12.61 5.91 6.02
CA ILE A 110 11.76 6.19 4.86
C ILE A 110 11.36 4.86 4.25
N ALA A 111 10.05 4.66 4.09
CA ALA A 111 9.45 3.51 3.45
C ALA A 111 8.49 3.96 2.35
N PHE A 112 8.14 3.03 1.46
CA PHE A 112 7.15 3.26 0.42
C PHE A 112 6.18 2.07 0.41
N GLU A 113 4.89 2.39 0.40
CA GLU A 113 3.82 1.41 0.26
C GLU A 113 3.17 1.65 -1.11
N ALA A 114 3.15 0.61 -1.95
CA ALA A 114 2.59 0.73 -3.29
C ALA A 114 1.06 0.83 -3.24
N ASP A 115 0.48 1.48 -4.25
CA ASP A 115 -0.97 1.51 -4.46
C ASP A 115 -1.51 0.09 -4.62
N HIS A 116 -2.38 -0.33 -3.70
CA HIS A 116 -2.92 -1.69 -3.64
C HIS A 116 -4.01 -1.93 -4.70
N GLN A 117 -4.53 -0.88 -5.36
CA GLN A 117 -5.39 -1.06 -6.53
C GLN A 117 -4.67 -1.70 -7.72
N ALA A 118 -3.33 -1.70 -7.76
CA ALA A 118 -2.56 -2.21 -8.90
C ALA A 118 -2.66 -3.75 -9.09
N ALA A 119 -3.18 -4.50 -8.11
CA ALA A 119 -3.21 -5.96 -8.13
C ALA A 119 -4.62 -6.59 -8.13
N THR A 120 -5.64 -5.87 -8.59
CA THR A 120 -6.98 -6.47 -8.78
C THR A 120 -7.42 -6.44 -10.25
N ALA A 121 -6.53 -6.85 -11.16
CA ALA A 121 -7.02 -7.50 -12.37
C ALA A 121 -7.53 -8.89 -11.95
N PRO A 122 -8.80 -9.24 -12.15
CA PRO A 122 -9.25 -10.60 -11.89
C PRO A 122 -8.40 -11.56 -12.73
N PRO A 123 -7.90 -12.67 -12.18
CA PRO A 123 -7.27 -13.70 -12.99
C PRO A 123 -8.34 -14.26 -13.91
N ASN A 124 -8.33 -13.77 -15.15
CA ASN A 124 -8.82 -14.44 -16.36
C ASN A 124 -9.96 -15.43 -16.08
N ALA A 125 -11.20 -14.94 -15.97
CA ALA A 125 -12.34 -15.80 -16.21
C ALA A 125 -12.18 -16.31 -17.65
N ALA A 126 -11.76 -17.56 -17.78
CA ALA A 126 -11.56 -18.23 -19.03
C ALA A 126 -12.80 -18.02 -19.93
N PRO A 127 -12.63 -17.85 -21.25
CA PRO A 127 -13.76 -17.93 -22.15
C PRO A 127 -14.26 -19.38 -22.09
N ASP A 128 -15.33 -19.62 -21.34
CA ASP A 128 -16.02 -20.91 -21.37
C ASP A 128 -16.57 -21.12 -22.78
N SER A 129 -15.79 -21.86 -23.55
CA SER A 129 -16.20 -23.06 -24.27
C SER A 129 -17.53 -22.98 -25.02
N LYS A 130 -17.40 -22.89 -26.35
CA LYS A 130 -18.18 -23.62 -27.36
C LYS A 130 -19.64 -23.93 -26.97
N VAL A 131 -20.57 -23.06 -27.36
CA VAL A 131 -21.90 -23.53 -27.77
C VAL A 131 -21.78 -23.99 -29.22
N GLN A 132 -21.57 -25.29 -29.38
CA GLN A 132 -21.66 -26.01 -30.64
C GLN A 132 -23.15 -26.10 -31.02
N SER A 133 -23.71 -25.05 -31.62
CA SER A 133 -25.00 -25.15 -32.32
C SER A 133 -24.76 -25.84 -33.65
N LYS A 134 -25.00 -27.15 -33.63
CA LYS A 134 -25.17 -28.00 -34.81
C LYS A 134 -26.55 -27.69 -35.39
N ASP A 135 -26.62 -26.76 -36.34
CA ASP A 135 -27.73 -26.69 -37.28
C ASP A 135 -27.19 -26.79 -38.70
N GLU A 136 -27.48 -27.94 -39.27
CA GLU A 136 -27.17 -28.43 -40.61
C GLU A 136 -28.22 -27.87 -41.57
N PRO A 137 -27.88 -27.06 -42.60
CA PRO A 137 -28.78 -26.87 -43.72
C PRO A 137 -28.51 -27.96 -44.76
N GLN A 138 -29.30 -29.03 -44.71
CA GLN A 138 -29.38 -29.98 -45.83
C GLN A 138 -30.01 -29.32 -47.05
N SER A 139 -29.30 -29.51 -48.16
CA SER A 139 -29.49 -28.90 -49.46
C SER A 139 -30.71 -29.42 -50.21
N LYS A 140 -31.26 -28.59 -51.12
CA LYS A 140 -31.65 -29.05 -52.46
C LYS A 140 -31.78 -27.88 -53.44
N PRO A 141 -30.97 -27.84 -54.51
CA PRO A 141 -31.35 -27.24 -55.76
C PRO A 141 -31.78 -28.34 -56.73
N ALA A 142 -32.94 -28.20 -57.37
CA ALA A 142 -33.22 -28.84 -58.65
C ALA A 142 -34.43 -28.17 -59.33
N SER A 143 -34.15 -27.72 -60.55
CA SER A 143 -35.00 -27.14 -61.59
C SER A 143 -36.29 -27.92 -61.90
N ALA A 144 -37.31 -27.24 -62.41
CA ALA A 144 -37.78 -27.34 -63.81
C ALA A 144 -39.24 -26.85 -64.00
N THR A 145 -39.41 -25.94 -64.96
CA THR A 145 -40.43 -25.95 -66.04
C THR A 145 -41.92 -26.15 -65.69
N ARG A 146 -42.75 -25.11 -65.90
CA ARG A 146 -43.60 -24.95 -67.10
C ARG A 146 -44.27 -23.58 -67.13
#